data_AF-A0A7S7PPP9-F1
#
_entry.id   AF-A0A7S7PPP9-F1
#
_cell.length_a   1.000
_cell.length_b   1.000
_cell.length_c   1.000
_cell.angle_alpha   90.00
_cell.angle_beta   90.00
_cell.angle_gamma   90.00
#
_symmetry.space_group_name_H-M   'P 1'
#
loop_
_entity.id
_entity.type
_entity.pdbx_description
1 polymer ?
#
loop_
_entity_poly.entity_id
_entity_poly.type
_entity_poly.pdbx_seq_one_letter_code
_entity_poly.pdbx_strand_id
1 'polypeptide(L)'
;MRSFASQLQYKNSDPSSLRRAVSAAEFLDRLRREQPFSYARLDGVSLSVAELMARVYEADSTLFPEVAKDWQEGRVTVASMRKLLKGILPSGYAGKVGKARQQSFKDAAAVAIKNIVGDMDLGEIVSMTARAAQKRPSAVKVDYLFEMRTARTVAVMTVGPYRNATMYRDRAEEWSLRAFGITWFYDVVVLVLPGPEEAKVYRQRVHQLQAEITQRKLSTPAPRVEVTHIFVEPFGPEYSAVGDLAP
;
A
#
# COMPACT_ATOMS: atom_id res chain seq x y z
N MET A 1 -17.61 -1.93 35.50
CA MET A 1 -17.06 -2.04 34.13
C MET A 1 -15.93 -1.05 33.98
N ARG A 2 -14.71 -1.49 33.63
CA ARG A 2 -13.58 -0.59 33.36
C ARG A 2 -13.75 0.00 31.96
N SER A 3 -13.84 1.32 31.84
CA SER A 3 -14.01 1.98 30.54
C SER A 3 -12.84 1.63 29.62
N PHE A 4 -13.07 1.59 28.31
CA PHE A 4 -12.05 1.33 27.29
C PHE A 4 -10.81 2.25 27.47
N ALA A 5 -11.03 3.49 27.92
CA ALA A 5 -9.99 4.46 28.28
C ALA A 5 -9.07 3.99 29.43
N SER A 6 -9.61 3.27 30.42
CA SER A 6 -8.81 2.72 31.53
C SER A 6 -7.95 1.52 31.12
N GLN A 7 -8.29 0.81 30.02
CA GLN A 7 -7.44 -0.26 29.46
C GLN A 7 -6.25 0.31 28.67
N LEU A 8 -6.42 1.48 28.04
CA LEU A 8 -5.36 2.21 27.34
C LEU A 8 -4.24 2.71 28.28
N GLN A 9 -4.57 3.04 29.53
CA GLN A 9 -3.62 3.62 30.50
C GLN A 9 -2.68 2.61 31.17
N TYR A 10 -3.01 1.30 31.20
CA TYR A 10 -2.29 0.34 32.05
C TYR A 10 -1.37 -0.67 31.32
N LYS A 11 -1.30 -0.66 29.97
CA LYS A 11 -0.62 -1.74 29.22
C LYS A 11 0.29 -1.33 28.06
N ASN A 12 0.50 -0.05 27.79
CA ASN A 12 1.18 0.40 26.58
C ASN A 12 2.58 0.98 26.86
N SER A 13 3.55 0.12 27.15
CA SER A 13 4.99 0.48 27.11
C SER A 13 5.62 0.31 25.72
N ASP A 14 4.94 -0.35 24.78
CA ASP A 14 5.40 -0.59 23.40
C ASP A 14 4.59 0.25 22.39
N PRO A 15 5.24 1.07 21.53
CA PRO A 15 4.60 1.81 20.43
C PRO A 15 3.70 0.97 19.53
N SER A 16 4.01 -0.32 19.36
CA SER A 16 3.17 -1.26 18.60
C SER A 16 1.81 -1.50 19.26
N SER A 17 1.80 -1.71 20.58
CA SER A 17 0.57 -1.92 21.37
C SER A 17 -0.29 -0.68 21.37
N LEU A 18 0.33 0.50 21.51
CA LEU A 18 -0.39 1.78 21.42
C LEU A 18 -1.05 1.97 20.05
N ARG A 19 -0.33 1.72 18.96
CA ARG A 19 -0.89 1.85 17.60
C ARG A 19 -2.07 0.91 17.38
N ARG A 20 -1.99 -0.33 17.86
CA ARG A 20 -3.11 -1.27 17.77
C ARG A 20 -4.31 -0.79 18.58
N ALA A 21 -4.05 -0.24 19.76
CA ALA A 21 -5.11 0.27 20.61
C ALA A 21 -5.84 1.47 20.00
N VAL A 22 -5.10 2.39 19.39
CA VAL A 22 -5.67 3.52 18.61
C VAL A 22 -6.51 3.01 17.45
N SER A 23 -5.98 2.07 16.66
CA SER A 23 -6.70 1.52 15.50
C SER A 23 -8.00 0.81 15.88
N ALA A 24 -8.00 0.05 16.99
CA ALA A 24 -9.22 -0.58 17.51
C ALA A 24 -10.24 0.46 18.02
N ALA A 25 -9.77 1.55 18.63
CA ALA A 25 -10.63 2.65 19.07
C ALA A 25 -11.30 3.36 17.88
N GLU A 26 -10.51 3.69 16.85
CA GLU A 26 -11.00 4.28 15.60
C GLU A 26 -12.03 3.40 14.92
N PHE A 27 -11.79 2.08 14.88
CA PHE A 27 -12.74 1.11 14.37
C PHE A 27 -14.07 1.14 15.13
N LEU A 28 -14.04 1.10 16.47
CA LEU A 28 -15.26 1.12 17.28
C LEU A 28 -16.02 2.44 17.12
N ASP A 29 -15.32 3.58 17.05
CA ASP A 29 -15.95 4.88 16.84
C ASP A 29 -16.58 5.03 15.46
N ARG A 30 -15.92 4.49 14.42
CA ARG A 30 -16.49 4.39 13.07
C ARG A 30 -17.74 3.50 13.09
N LEU A 31 -17.65 2.32 13.70
CA LEU A 31 -18.76 1.37 13.78
C LEU A 31 -19.96 1.95 14.53
N ARG A 32 -19.72 2.73 15.61
CA ARG A 32 -20.77 3.44 16.35
C ARG A 32 -21.58 4.39 15.46
N ARG A 33 -20.92 5.03 14.50
CA ARG A 33 -21.55 5.99 13.56
C ARG A 33 -22.23 5.28 12.39
N GLU A 34 -21.57 4.29 11.81
CA GLU A 34 -22.01 3.64 10.57
C GLU A 34 -22.99 2.48 10.82
N GLN A 35 -22.80 1.71 11.90
CA GLN A 35 -23.60 0.52 12.20
C GLN A 35 -23.89 0.41 13.72
N PRO A 36 -24.78 1.26 14.27
CA PRO A 36 -25.04 1.32 15.71
C PRO A 36 -25.46 -0.02 16.33
N PHE A 37 -26.23 -0.82 15.59
CA PHE A 37 -26.65 -2.15 16.04
C PHE A 37 -25.47 -3.11 16.21
N SER A 38 -24.55 -3.16 15.25
CA SER A 38 -23.34 -3.98 15.34
C SER A 38 -22.41 -3.49 16.45
N TYR A 39 -22.30 -2.17 16.63
CA TYR A 39 -21.54 -1.57 17.73
C TYR A 39 -22.07 -2.01 19.10
N ALA A 40 -23.38 -1.99 19.30
CA ALA A 40 -23.99 -2.41 20.57
C ALA A 40 -23.67 -3.87 20.94
N ARG A 41 -23.46 -4.75 19.95
CA ARG A 41 -23.04 -6.15 20.17
C ARG A 41 -21.60 -6.28 20.65
N LEU A 42 -20.78 -5.26 20.39
CA LEU A 42 -19.36 -5.20 20.74
C LEU A 42 -19.11 -4.29 21.94
N ASP A 43 -20.14 -3.81 22.63
CA ASP A 43 -19.94 -2.98 23.81
C ASP A 43 -19.23 -3.78 24.92
N GLY A 44 -18.22 -3.15 25.54
CA GLY A 44 -17.41 -3.76 26.60
C GLY A 44 -16.46 -4.89 26.16
N VAL A 45 -16.27 -5.17 24.86
CA VAL A 45 -15.30 -6.19 24.43
C VAL A 45 -13.86 -5.79 24.75
N SER A 46 -12.99 -6.79 24.94
CA SER A 46 -11.55 -6.56 25.11
C SER A 46 -10.91 -5.98 23.84
N LEU A 47 -9.79 -5.26 24.00
CA LEU A 47 -9.06 -4.69 22.87
C LEU A 47 -8.69 -5.70 21.78
N SER A 48 -8.21 -6.89 22.19
CA SER A 48 -7.84 -7.96 21.26
C SER A 48 -9.02 -8.46 20.42
N VAL A 49 -10.24 -8.39 20.96
CA VAL A 49 -11.47 -8.76 20.25
C VAL A 49 -11.86 -7.65 19.29
N ALA A 50 -11.83 -6.39 19.73
CA ALA A 50 -12.06 -5.24 18.85
C ALA A 50 -11.10 -5.22 17.65
N GLU A 51 -9.82 -5.55 17.86
CA GLU A 51 -8.84 -5.70 16.78
C GLU A 51 -9.19 -6.81 15.78
N LEU A 52 -9.63 -7.99 16.27
CA LEU A 52 -10.03 -9.08 15.38
C LEU A 52 -11.29 -8.75 14.60
N MET A 53 -12.26 -8.11 15.26
CA MET A 53 -13.49 -7.61 14.65
C MET A 53 -13.20 -6.57 13.57
N ALA A 54 -12.29 -5.62 13.83
CA ALA A 54 -11.83 -4.65 12.84
C ALA A 54 -11.26 -5.35 11.60
N ARG A 55 -10.44 -6.40 11.81
CA ARG A 55 -9.86 -7.17 10.70
C ARG A 55 -10.88 -7.99 9.92
N VAL A 56 -11.93 -8.50 10.58
CA VAL A 56 -13.05 -9.17 9.90
C VAL A 56 -13.79 -8.15 9.05
N TYR A 57 -14.13 -6.98 9.60
CA TYR A 57 -14.80 -5.90 8.88
C TYR A 57 -14.01 -5.41 7.66
N GLU A 58 -12.69 -5.25 7.79
CA GLU A 58 -11.80 -4.87 6.69
C GLU A 58 -11.66 -5.96 5.62
N ALA A 59 -11.70 -7.24 6.01
CA ALA A 59 -11.60 -8.35 5.07
C ALA A 59 -12.92 -8.60 4.35
N ASP A 60 -14.04 -8.54 5.08
CA ASP A 60 -15.38 -8.76 4.59
C ASP A 60 -16.41 -8.03 5.47
N SER A 61 -16.79 -6.83 5.02
CA SER A 61 -17.79 -6.01 5.71
C SER A 61 -19.21 -6.59 5.67
N THR A 62 -19.49 -7.52 4.74
CA THR A 62 -20.81 -8.15 4.59
C THR A 62 -21.00 -9.30 5.58
N LEU A 63 -19.93 -10.03 5.87
CA LEU A 63 -19.91 -11.11 6.86
C LEU A 63 -19.86 -10.58 8.31
N PHE A 64 -19.28 -9.39 8.50
CA PHE A 64 -19.05 -8.82 9.82
C PHE A 64 -20.28 -8.78 10.76
N PRO A 65 -21.50 -8.36 10.33
CA PRO A 65 -22.67 -8.31 11.21
C PRO A 65 -23.07 -9.67 11.79
N GLU A 66 -22.87 -10.75 11.03
CA GLU A 66 -23.12 -12.13 11.48
C GLU A 66 -22.09 -12.55 12.52
N VAL A 67 -20.81 -12.28 12.28
CA VAL A 67 -19.73 -12.59 13.23
C VAL A 67 -19.89 -11.81 14.55
N ALA A 68 -20.30 -10.53 14.48
CA ALA A 68 -20.60 -9.73 15.66
C ALA A 68 -21.79 -10.29 16.46
N LYS A 69 -22.82 -10.81 15.77
CA LYS A 69 -23.96 -11.51 16.40
C LYS A 69 -23.50 -12.78 17.11
N ASP A 70 -22.75 -13.63 16.41
CA ASP A 70 -22.29 -14.90 16.94
C ASP A 70 -21.32 -14.73 18.11
N TRP A 71 -20.53 -13.66 18.13
CA TRP A 71 -19.69 -13.31 19.27
C TRP A 71 -20.54 -12.97 20.51
N GLN A 72 -21.54 -12.11 20.35
CA GLN A 72 -22.42 -11.71 21.46
C GLN A 72 -23.18 -12.92 22.03
N GLU A 73 -23.58 -13.85 21.16
CA GLU A 73 -24.29 -15.07 21.53
C GLU A 73 -23.34 -16.20 21.99
N GLY A 74 -22.02 -15.94 22.07
CA GLY A 74 -21.02 -16.90 22.55
C GLY A 74 -20.73 -18.08 21.61
N ARG A 75 -21.23 -18.04 20.37
CA ARG A 75 -21.00 -19.06 19.33
C ARG A 75 -19.61 -18.96 18.69
N VAL A 76 -19.02 -17.77 18.70
CA VAL A 76 -17.70 -17.50 18.14
C VAL A 76 -16.71 -17.18 19.25
N THR A 77 -15.53 -17.80 19.18
CA THR A 77 -14.41 -17.57 20.09
C THR A 77 -13.29 -16.81 19.37
N VAL A 78 -12.31 -16.31 20.12
CA VAL A 78 -11.08 -15.73 19.53
C VAL A 78 -10.38 -16.72 18.60
N ALA A 79 -10.35 -17.99 18.97
CA ALA A 79 -9.74 -19.04 18.14
C ALA A 79 -10.51 -19.27 16.84
N SER A 80 -11.85 -19.33 16.89
CA SER A 80 -12.66 -19.50 15.69
C SER A 80 -12.64 -18.25 14.80
N MET A 81 -12.62 -17.03 15.35
CA MET A 81 -12.39 -15.80 14.55
C MET A 81 -11.04 -15.82 13.84
N ARG A 82 -9.97 -16.27 14.50
CA ARG A 82 -8.65 -16.39 13.84
C ARG A 82 -8.68 -17.42 12.71
N LYS A 83 -9.38 -18.54 12.90
CA LYS A 83 -9.57 -19.57 11.87
C LYS A 83 -10.41 -19.02 10.70
N LEU A 84 -11.49 -18.30 11.01
CA LEU A 84 -12.36 -17.63 10.05
C LEU A 84 -11.56 -16.63 9.22
N LEU A 85 -10.82 -15.73 9.87
CA LEU A 85 -9.90 -14.80 9.19
C LEU A 85 -8.89 -15.54 8.32
N LYS A 86 -8.33 -16.67 8.77
CA LYS A 86 -7.42 -17.46 7.95
C LYS A 86 -8.10 -18.09 6.71
N GLY A 87 -9.41 -18.33 6.77
CA GLY A 87 -10.21 -18.86 5.66
C GLY A 87 -10.69 -17.79 4.68
N ILE A 88 -11.06 -16.60 5.17
CA ILE A 88 -11.46 -15.46 4.35
C ILE A 88 -10.25 -14.83 3.66
N LEU A 89 -9.14 -14.76 4.39
CA LEU A 89 -7.89 -14.24 3.84
C LEU A 89 -7.27 -15.34 2.97
N PRO A 90 -7.03 -15.13 1.66
CA PRO A 90 -6.49 -16.17 0.78
C PRO A 90 -5.19 -16.75 1.32
N SER A 91 -4.88 -18.01 0.96
CA SER A 91 -3.84 -18.87 1.55
C SER A 91 -2.39 -18.33 1.48
N GLY A 92 -2.14 -17.17 0.86
CA GLY A 92 -0.88 -16.42 0.92
C GLY A 92 -0.85 -15.24 1.92
N TYR A 93 -1.99 -14.88 2.52
CA TYR A 93 -2.22 -13.66 3.28
C TYR A 93 -2.16 -13.87 4.81
N ALA A 94 -2.32 -15.12 5.27
CA ALA A 94 -2.21 -15.50 6.68
C ALA A 94 -0.75 -15.36 7.19
N GLY A 95 -0.37 -14.15 7.62
CA GLY A 95 0.88 -13.89 8.35
C GLY A 95 1.94 -13.06 7.62
N LYS A 96 1.72 -12.69 6.35
CA LYS A 96 2.67 -11.84 5.60
C LYS A 96 2.42 -10.36 5.87
N VAL A 97 3.13 -9.80 6.85
CA VAL A 97 3.19 -8.35 7.13
C VAL A 97 4.51 -7.76 6.61
N GLY A 98 4.50 -6.49 6.24
CA GLY A 98 5.72 -5.78 5.81
C GLY A 98 6.25 -6.24 4.46
N LYS A 99 7.54 -6.64 4.40
CA LYS A 99 8.30 -6.89 3.16
C LYS A 99 7.67 -7.95 2.26
N ALA A 100 7.07 -9.00 2.83
CA ALA A 100 6.49 -10.08 2.04
C ALA A 100 5.24 -9.64 1.25
N ARG A 101 4.39 -8.79 1.85
CA ARG A 101 3.25 -8.16 1.14
C ARG A 101 3.74 -7.26 0.02
N GLN A 102 4.79 -6.49 0.29
CA GLN A 102 5.38 -5.61 -0.70
C GLN A 102 5.96 -6.39 -1.89
N GLN A 103 6.61 -7.52 -1.64
CA GLN A 103 7.14 -8.37 -2.71
C GLN A 103 6.03 -8.99 -3.54
N SER A 104 4.99 -9.57 -2.92
CA SER A 104 3.87 -10.15 -3.68
C SER A 104 3.11 -9.12 -4.53
N PHE A 105 2.94 -7.89 -4.02
CA PHE A 105 2.37 -6.79 -4.81
C PHE A 105 3.25 -6.47 -6.03
N LYS A 106 4.57 -6.38 -5.83
CA LYS A 106 5.53 -6.11 -6.92
C LYS A 106 5.48 -7.22 -7.97
N ASP A 107 5.54 -8.47 -7.55
CA ASP A 107 5.50 -9.61 -8.47
C ASP A 107 4.23 -9.61 -9.33
N ALA A 108 3.07 -9.33 -8.73
CA ALA A 108 1.79 -9.19 -9.44
C ALA A 108 1.76 -7.94 -10.35
N ALA A 109 2.36 -6.84 -9.91
CA ALA A 109 2.47 -5.60 -10.66
C ALA A 109 3.37 -5.68 -11.89
N ALA A 110 4.30 -6.65 -11.95
CA ALA A 110 5.39 -6.65 -12.93
C ALA A 110 4.89 -6.61 -14.38
N VAL A 111 3.82 -7.35 -14.72
CA VAL A 111 3.24 -7.38 -16.07
C VAL A 111 2.63 -6.03 -16.42
N ALA A 112 1.81 -5.46 -15.53
CA ALA A 112 1.22 -4.14 -15.75
C ALA A 112 2.29 -3.05 -15.88
N ILE A 113 3.31 -3.07 -15.02
CA ILE A 113 4.45 -2.14 -15.10
C ILE A 113 5.16 -2.27 -16.44
N LYS A 114 5.40 -3.49 -16.93
CA LYS A 114 6.03 -3.73 -18.24
C LYS A 114 5.19 -3.13 -19.37
N ASN A 115 3.87 -3.30 -19.35
CA ASN A 115 2.98 -2.74 -20.38
C ASN A 115 3.00 -1.21 -20.34
N ILE A 116 2.85 -0.63 -19.14
CA ILE A 116 2.93 0.83 -18.94
C ILE A 116 4.25 1.38 -19.50
N VAL A 117 5.39 0.78 -19.18
CA VAL A 117 6.69 1.26 -19.69
C VAL A 117 6.80 1.06 -21.21
N GLY A 118 6.21 -0.01 -21.75
CA GLY A 118 6.22 -0.30 -23.18
C GLY A 118 5.35 0.67 -24.00
N ASP A 119 4.29 1.19 -23.40
CA ASP A 119 3.40 2.18 -24.00
C ASP A 119 3.96 3.62 -23.90
N MET A 120 5.03 3.83 -23.13
CA MET A 120 5.75 5.11 -23.13
C MET A 120 6.53 5.28 -24.44
N ASP A 121 6.50 6.47 -25.04
CA ASP A 121 7.30 6.81 -26.23
C ASP A 121 8.80 6.97 -25.90
N LEU A 122 9.44 5.85 -25.56
CA LEU A 122 10.84 5.72 -25.15
C LEU A 122 11.62 4.71 -26.00
N GLY A 123 10.92 4.01 -26.90
CA GLY A 123 11.43 2.93 -27.74
C GLY A 123 10.98 1.55 -27.25
N GLU A 124 11.55 0.50 -27.84
CA GLU A 124 11.22 -0.89 -27.49
C GLU A 124 11.98 -1.35 -26.24
N ILE A 125 11.32 -2.09 -25.35
CA ILE A 125 11.95 -2.72 -24.18
C ILE A 125 12.86 -3.86 -24.64
N VAL A 126 14.16 -3.76 -24.36
CA VAL A 126 15.14 -4.84 -24.57
C VAL A 126 15.18 -5.77 -23.37
N SER A 127 15.20 -5.20 -22.15
CA SER A 127 15.30 -5.99 -20.92
C SER A 127 14.51 -5.36 -19.78
N MET A 128 14.06 -6.20 -18.85
CA MET A 128 13.47 -5.81 -17.58
C MET A 128 14.16 -6.59 -16.46
N THR A 129 14.80 -5.89 -15.53
CA THR A 129 15.56 -6.49 -14.43
C THR A 129 14.95 -6.10 -13.08
N ALA A 130 14.41 -7.08 -12.37
CA ALA A 130 13.91 -6.89 -11.01
C ALA A 130 15.05 -6.60 -10.02
N ARG A 131 14.73 -5.90 -8.93
CA ARG A 131 15.71 -5.44 -7.91
C ARG A 131 16.71 -6.49 -7.45
N ALA A 132 16.26 -7.71 -7.19
CA ALA A 132 17.10 -8.79 -6.68
C ALA A 132 18.19 -9.23 -7.68
N ALA A 133 17.92 -9.09 -8.99
CA ALA A 133 18.83 -9.46 -10.07
C ALA A 133 19.81 -8.32 -10.44
N GLN A 134 19.68 -7.13 -9.84
CA GLN A 134 20.59 -6.01 -10.07
C GLN A 134 21.92 -6.25 -9.33
N LYS A 135 22.90 -6.81 -10.06
CA LYS A 135 24.22 -7.24 -9.54
C LYS A 135 25.24 -6.10 -9.40
N ARG A 136 24.95 -4.90 -9.88
CA ARG A 136 25.91 -3.77 -9.85
C ARG A 136 25.99 -3.17 -8.43
N PRO A 137 27.16 -3.22 -7.74
CA PRO A 137 27.30 -2.74 -6.37
C PRO A 137 27.09 -1.22 -6.21
N SER A 138 27.44 -0.46 -7.25
CA SER A 138 27.38 1.01 -7.27
C SER A 138 26.06 1.59 -7.81
N ALA A 139 25.16 0.76 -8.34
CA ALA A 139 23.90 1.23 -8.92
C ALA A 139 22.84 1.44 -7.84
N VAL A 140 22.06 2.53 -7.95
CA VAL A 140 20.94 2.78 -7.05
C VAL A 140 19.84 1.76 -7.30
N LYS A 141 19.71 0.77 -6.43
CA LYS A 141 18.75 -0.32 -6.64
C LYS A 141 17.32 0.17 -6.65
N VAL A 142 16.63 -0.03 -7.77
CA VAL A 142 15.20 0.26 -7.99
C VAL A 142 14.40 -1.03 -8.09
N ASP A 143 13.07 -0.94 -8.07
CA ASP A 143 12.22 -2.14 -8.06
C ASP A 143 12.28 -2.88 -9.40
N TYR A 144 12.22 -2.13 -10.50
CA TYR A 144 12.47 -2.62 -11.86
C TYR A 144 13.35 -1.64 -12.61
N LEU A 145 14.30 -2.17 -13.37
CA LEU A 145 15.10 -1.41 -14.32
C LEU A 145 14.79 -1.92 -15.72
N PHE A 146 14.43 -1.01 -16.62
CA PHE A 146 14.23 -1.31 -18.03
C PHE A 146 15.36 -0.71 -18.85
N GLU A 147 15.85 -1.49 -19.80
CA GLU A 147 16.77 -1.01 -20.84
C GLU A 147 16.00 -0.97 -22.15
N MET A 148 16.00 0.20 -22.78
CA MET A 148 15.34 0.45 -24.05
C MET A 148 16.31 0.25 -25.21
N ARG A 149 15.81 -0.12 -26.39
CA ARG A 149 16.62 -0.27 -27.61
C ARG A 149 17.34 1.02 -27.99
N THR A 150 16.79 2.16 -27.59
CA THR A 150 17.34 3.51 -27.74
C THR A 150 18.51 3.81 -26.78
N ALA A 151 19.00 2.81 -26.04
CA ALA A 151 19.97 2.92 -24.96
C ALA A 151 19.51 3.79 -23.77
N ARG A 152 18.22 4.14 -23.71
CA ARG A 152 17.60 4.79 -22.55
C ARG A 152 17.35 3.79 -21.44
N THR A 153 17.40 4.26 -20.21
CA THR A 153 17.16 3.50 -18.99
C THR A 153 15.94 4.05 -18.26
N VAL A 154 15.01 3.16 -17.91
CA VAL A 154 13.80 3.51 -17.14
C VAL A 154 13.85 2.81 -15.80
N ALA A 155 13.90 3.60 -14.73
CA ALA A 155 13.86 3.12 -13.36
C ALA A 155 12.45 3.20 -12.81
N VAL A 156 11.92 2.08 -12.30
CA VAL A 156 10.58 2.04 -11.70
C VAL A 156 10.69 1.86 -10.20
N MET A 157 9.94 2.68 -9.48
CA MET A 157 9.83 2.66 -8.02
C MET A 157 8.37 2.46 -7.62
N THR A 158 8.08 1.37 -6.91
CA THR A 158 6.74 1.10 -6.41
C THR A 158 6.54 1.72 -5.04
N VAL A 159 5.54 2.59 -4.92
CA VAL A 159 5.18 3.26 -3.67
C VAL A 159 4.14 2.43 -2.93
N GLY A 160 4.51 1.89 -1.76
CA GLY A 160 3.66 1.02 -0.96
C GLY A 160 3.80 -0.47 -1.32
N PRO A 161 2.73 -1.29 -1.18
CA PRO A 161 1.37 -0.93 -0.78
C PRO A 161 1.25 -0.59 0.72
N TYR A 162 0.78 0.61 1.05
CA TYR A 162 0.46 0.99 2.43
C TYR A 162 -0.96 0.54 2.79
N ARG A 163 -1.21 0.39 4.10
CA ARG A 163 -2.55 0.04 4.61
C ARG A 163 -3.48 1.25 4.71
N ASN A 164 -2.92 2.43 4.91
CA ASN A 164 -3.66 3.66 5.15
C ASN A 164 -3.36 4.65 4.01
N ALA A 165 -4.41 5.13 3.36
CA ALA A 165 -4.33 6.14 2.29
C ALA A 165 -3.59 7.41 2.74
N THR A 166 -3.70 7.80 4.01
CA THR A 166 -3.02 8.97 4.57
C THR A 166 -1.49 8.84 4.50
N MET A 167 -0.94 7.62 4.62
CA MET A 167 0.50 7.41 4.47
C MET A 167 1.02 7.78 3.09
N TYR A 168 0.21 7.67 2.04
CA TYR A 168 0.61 8.09 0.71
C TYR A 168 0.81 9.60 0.65
N ARG A 169 -0.11 10.37 1.24
CA ARG A 169 -0.02 11.83 1.33
C ARG A 169 1.19 12.26 2.15
N ASP A 170 1.36 11.69 3.35
CA ASP A 170 2.44 12.06 4.27
C ASP A 170 3.84 11.76 3.68
N ARG A 171 3.94 10.74 2.81
CA ARG A 171 5.19 10.30 2.19
C ARG A 171 5.40 10.85 0.78
N ALA A 172 4.46 11.62 0.23
CA ALA A 172 4.52 12.08 -1.15
C ALA A 172 5.78 12.91 -1.43
N GLU A 173 6.14 13.79 -0.49
CA GLU A 173 7.36 14.60 -0.62
C GLU A 173 8.63 13.75 -0.61
N GLU A 174 8.77 12.85 0.37
CA GLU A 174 9.94 11.97 0.50
C GLU A 174 10.18 11.14 -0.76
N TRP A 175 9.14 10.48 -1.26
CA TRP A 175 9.24 9.63 -2.46
C TRP A 175 9.49 10.45 -3.72
N SER A 176 8.85 11.61 -3.86
CA SER A 176 9.05 12.47 -5.04
C SER A 176 10.50 12.97 -5.07
N LEU A 177 11.02 13.50 -3.96
CA LEU A 177 12.42 13.93 -3.85
C LEU A 177 13.39 12.79 -4.11
N ARG A 178 13.09 11.59 -3.61
CA ARG A 178 13.89 10.39 -3.87
C ARG A 178 13.89 10.05 -5.36
N ALA A 179 12.75 10.12 -6.04
CA ALA A 179 12.65 9.87 -7.48
C ALA A 179 13.52 10.85 -8.27
N PHE A 180 13.41 12.16 -7.99
CA PHE A 180 14.29 13.17 -8.58
C PHE A 180 15.76 12.92 -8.27
N GLY A 181 16.09 12.52 -7.03
CA GLY A 181 17.46 12.23 -6.63
C GLY A 181 18.11 11.09 -7.42
N ILE A 182 17.33 10.15 -7.97
CA ILE A 182 17.88 9.03 -8.76
C ILE A 182 17.87 9.29 -10.28
N THR A 183 17.25 10.37 -10.75
CA THR A 183 17.28 10.76 -12.18
C THR A 183 18.70 11.07 -12.69
N TRP A 184 19.67 11.24 -11.79
CA TRP A 184 21.09 11.34 -12.14
C TRP A 184 21.68 10.03 -12.68
N PHE A 185 21.03 8.89 -12.41
CA PHE A 185 21.49 7.56 -12.82
C PHE A 185 20.65 6.94 -13.94
N TYR A 186 19.48 7.52 -14.23
CA TYR A 186 18.47 6.94 -15.11
C TYR A 186 17.81 8.03 -15.94
N ASP A 187 17.53 7.76 -17.21
CA ASP A 187 16.92 8.74 -18.12
C ASP A 187 15.47 9.09 -17.72
N VAL A 188 14.72 8.09 -17.24
CA VAL A 188 13.33 8.25 -16.80
C VAL A 188 13.11 7.49 -15.50
N VAL A 189 12.44 8.13 -14.53
CA VAL A 189 12.03 7.49 -13.29
C VAL A 189 10.51 7.44 -13.22
N VAL A 190 9.93 6.27 -13.04
CA VAL A 190 8.47 6.08 -12.94
C VAL A 190 8.10 5.70 -11.50
N LEU A 191 7.27 6.52 -10.87
CA LEU A 191 6.63 6.19 -9.61
C LEU A 191 5.30 5.48 -9.87
N VAL A 192 5.17 4.28 -9.30
CA VAL A 192 3.99 3.41 -9.48
C VAL A 192 3.23 3.32 -8.17
N LEU A 193 1.97 3.72 -8.17
CA LEU A 193 1.07 3.73 -7.02
C LEU A 193 -0.07 2.70 -7.19
N PRO A 194 -0.69 2.21 -6.10
CA PRO A 194 -1.72 1.17 -6.20
C PRO A 194 -3.12 1.69 -6.62
N GLY A 195 -3.29 3.01 -6.74
CA GLY A 195 -4.59 3.62 -6.96
C GLY A 195 -4.50 5.02 -7.59
N PRO A 196 -5.57 5.45 -8.26
CA PRO A 196 -5.60 6.72 -9.00
C PRO A 196 -5.57 7.94 -8.07
N GLU A 197 -6.25 7.88 -6.92
CA GLU A 197 -6.29 8.98 -5.96
C GLU A 197 -4.91 9.22 -5.32
N GLU A 198 -4.19 8.16 -4.97
CA GLU A 198 -2.82 8.27 -4.50
C GLU A 198 -1.90 8.85 -5.59
N ALA A 199 -2.02 8.38 -6.83
CA ALA A 199 -1.20 8.87 -7.94
C ALA A 199 -1.43 10.36 -8.22
N LYS A 200 -2.67 10.86 -8.07
CA LYS A 200 -2.98 12.28 -8.24
C LYS A 200 -2.16 13.17 -7.30
N VAL A 201 -2.02 12.78 -6.03
CA VAL A 201 -1.21 13.51 -5.04
C VAL A 201 0.25 13.59 -5.49
N TYR A 202 0.79 12.47 -5.98
CA TYR A 202 2.18 12.39 -6.43
C TYR A 202 2.41 13.16 -7.73
N ARG A 203 1.47 13.12 -8.68
CA ARG A 203 1.53 13.94 -9.92
C ARG A 203 1.60 15.42 -9.58
N GLN A 204 0.72 15.90 -8.70
CA GLN A 204 0.74 17.30 -8.26
C GLN A 204 2.10 17.67 -7.67
N ARG A 205 2.68 16.83 -6.82
CA ARG A 205 3.99 17.10 -6.21
C ARG A 205 5.13 17.05 -7.22
N VAL A 206 5.14 16.06 -8.12
CA VAL A 206 6.16 15.94 -9.17
C VAL A 206 6.14 17.14 -10.12
N HIS A 207 4.96 17.61 -10.53
CA HIS A 207 4.82 18.81 -11.34
C HIS A 207 5.34 20.07 -10.64
N GLN A 208 5.03 20.25 -9.35
CA GLN A 208 5.58 21.36 -8.55
C GLN A 208 7.11 21.33 -8.53
N LEU A 209 7.71 20.17 -8.25
CA LEU A 209 9.16 20.00 -8.21
C LEU A 209 9.81 20.23 -9.58
N GLN A 210 9.21 19.72 -10.66
CA GLN A 210 9.65 20.00 -12.04
C GLN A 210 9.65 21.49 -12.36
N ALA A 211 8.59 22.22 -11.97
CA ALA A 211 8.50 23.66 -12.17
C ALA A 211 9.60 24.40 -11.40
N GLU A 212 9.84 24.04 -10.14
CA GLU A 212 10.91 24.61 -9.31
C GLU A 212 12.30 24.35 -9.89
N ILE A 213 12.59 23.12 -10.33
CA ILE A 213 13.87 22.75 -10.95
C ILE A 213 14.11 23.55 -12.24
N THR A 214 13.07 23.68 -13.07
CA THR A 214 13.12 24.43 -14.34
C THR A 214 13.41 25.90 -14.08
N GLN A 215 12.72 26.52 -13.11
CA GLN A 215 12.95 27.92 -12.73
C GLN A 215 14.38 28.16 -12.23
N ARG A 216 14.95 27.20 -11.49
CA ARG A 216 16.31 27.30 -10.95
C ARG A 216 17.40 27.03 -12.00
N LYS A 217 17.07 26.62 -13.23
CA LYS A 217 18.01 26.30 -14.33
C LYS A 217 19.13 25.31 -13.93
N LEU A 218 18.84 24.38 -13.01
CA LEU A 218 19.88 23.57 -12.36
C LEU A 218 20.39 22.37 -13.18
N SER A 219 19.73 21.97 -14.26
CA SER A 219 20.15 20.80 -15.04
C SER A 219 19.67 20.81 -16.50
N THR A 220 20.55 20.35 -17.39
CA THR A 220 20.22 20.01 -18.79
C THR A 220 20.90 18.67 -19.12
N PRO A 221 20.16 17.63 -19.54
CA PRO A 221 18.71 17.58 -19.69
C PRO A 221 17.96 17.64 -18.35
N ALA A 222 16.71 18.09 -18.39
CA ALA A 222 15.87 18.18 -17.21
C ALA A 222 15.51 16.78 -16.68
N PRO A 223 15.53 16.56 -15.36
CA PRO A 223 15.22 15.27 -14.76
C PRO A 223 13.76 14.87 -15.05
N ARG A 224 13.56 13.67 -15.60
CA ARG A 224 12.24 13.17 -15.97
C ARG A 224 11.72 12.16 -14.94
N VAL A 225 10.69 12.58 -14.20
CA VAL A 225 9.94 11.73 -13.27
C VAL A 225 8.49 11.68 -13.75
N GLU A 226 7.97 10.46 -13.89
CA GLU A 226 6.60 10.17 -14.31
C GLU A 226 5.85 9.47 -13.18
N VAL A 227 4.54 9.66 -13.10
CA VAL A 227 3.70 9.06 -12.05
C VAL A 227 2.52 8.34 -12.65
N THR A 228 2.46 7.04 -12.38
CA THR A 228 1.39 6.16 -12.84
C THR A 228 0.76 5.41 -11.67
N HIS A 229 -0.36 4.76 -11.96
CA HIS A 229 -1.02 3.86 -11.03
C HIS A 229 -1.29 2.52 -11.67
N ILE A 230 -1.29 1.49 -10.83
CA ILE A 230 -1.71 0.15 -11.19
C ILE A 230 -2.70 -0.32 -10.14
N PHE A 231 -3.82 -0.85 -10.58
CA PHE A 231 -4.68 -1.58 -9.69
C PHE A 231 -4.25 -3.04 -9.71
N VAL A 232 -3.66 -3.50 -8.61
CA VAL A 232 -3.40 -4.93 -8.40
C VAL A 232 -4.53 -5.43 -7.53
N GLU A 233 -5.43 -6.23 -8.08
CA GLU A 233 -6.52 -6.80 -7.31
C GLU A 233 -5.95 -7.66 -6.17
N PRO A 234 -6.17 -7.29 -4.90
CA PRO A 234 -5.51 -7.97 -3.79
C PRO A 234 -6.03 -9.38 -3.52
N PHE A 235 -7.13 -9.80 -4.18
CA PHE A 235 -7.90 -10.99 -3.85
C PHE A 235 -8.38 -11.84 -5.06
N GLY A 236 -7.89 -11.59 -6.27
CA GLY A 236 -8.22 -12.40 -7.45
C GLY A 236 -7.55 -13.80 -7.43
N PRO A 237 -8.21 -14.87 -7.92
CA PRO A 237 -7.62 -16.21 -8.03
C PRO A 237 -6.46 -16.26 -9.04
N GLU A 238 -6.43 -15.29 -9.96
CA GLU A 238 -5.33 -15.00 -10.88
C GLU A 238 -4.89 -13.56 -10.57
N TYR A 239 -3.60 -13.33 -10.35
CA TYR A 239 -3.06 -12.00 -10.09
C TYR A 239 -3.11 -11.14 -11.37
N SER A 240 -4.29 -10.66 -11.75
CA SER A 240 -4.47 -9.71 -12.85
C SER A 240 -4.28 -8.29 -12.31
N ALA A 241 -3.20 -7.65 -12.74
CA ALA A 241 -3.00 -6.23 -12.52
C ALA A 241 -3.51 -5.48 -13.77
N VAL A 242 -4.51 -4.63 -13.59
CA VAL A 242 -4.96 -3.71 -14.64
C VAL A 242 -4.32 -2.36 -14.34
N GLY A 243 -3.39 -1.94 -15.20
CA GLY A 243 -2.75 -0.64 -15.11
C GLY A 243 -3.31 0.27 -16.18
N ASP A 244 -3.82 1.43 -15.80
CA ASP A 244 -4.18 2.49 -16.72
C ASP A 244 -3.03 3.51 -16.77
N LEU A 245 -2.44 3.67 -17.96
CA LEU A 245 -1.77 4.91 -18.33
C LEU A 245 -2.83 5.98 -18.51
N ALA A 246 -3.16 6.69 -17.43
CA ALA A 246 -3.85 7.96 -17.60
C ALA A 246 -2.83 8.99 -18.13
N PRO A 247 -3.15 9.72 -19.22
CA PRO A 247 -2.26 10.69 -19.86
C PRO A 247 -1.82 11.82 -18.94
#